data_AF-A0A8K0KR45-F1
#
_entry.id   AF-A0A8K0KR45-F1
#
_cell.length_a   1.000
_cell.length_b   1.000
_cell.length_c   1.000
_cell.angle_alpha   90.00
_cell.angle_beta   90.00
_cell.angle_gamma   90.00
#
_symmetry.space_group_name_H-M   'P 1'
#
loop_
_entity.id
_entity.type
_entity.pdbx_description
1 polymer ?
#
loop_
_entity_poly.entity_id
_entity_poly.type
_entity_poly.pdbx_seq_one_letter_code
_entity_poly.pdbx_strand_id
1 'polypeptide(L)'
;MTAFGIGPWTDVITGARTMPSVFTFPILPYLNKMNFLERLFNTVITDIYWFGMQYSTIPEQQKLAEKLYGQPLPPLLEIASNISLILVNNHYAINGPQAQLPGIIEVGCMQCSEPKPLPKDLAEFLDGSEQGAIFFSLGSNIKKGRPKR
;
A
#
# COMPACT_ATOMS: atom_id res chain seq x y z
N MET A 1 -1.52 7.67 5.18
CA MET A 1 -0.81 6.72 4.29
C MET A 1 -1.72 5.55 4.03
N THR A 2 -1.71 5.02 2.82
CA THR A 2 -2.30 3.69 2.56
C THR A 2 -1.65 2.70 3.54
N ALA A 3 -2.46 1.83 4.14
CA ALA A 3 -2.03 0.98 5.27
C ALA A 3 -0.92 -0.03 4.90
N PHE A 4 -0.61 -0.16 3.62
CA PHE A 4 0.38 -1.07 3.08
C PHE A 4 1.43 -0.27 2.31
N GLY A 5 2.70 -0.43 2.69
CA GLY A 5 3.84 0.18 2.00
C GLY A 5 4.15 -0.48 0.65
N ILE A 6 5.40 -0.41 0.22
CA ILE A 6 5.88 -1.08 -0.98
C ILE A 6 5.99 -2.58 -0.67
N GLY A 7 5.23 -3.41 -1.39
CA GLY A 7 5.15 -4.85 -1.17
C GLY A 7 5.12 -5.65 -2.47
N PRO A 8 4.88 -6.98 -2.41
CA PRO A 8 4.96 -7.88 -3.57
C PRO A 8 4.01 -7.54 -4.73
N TRP A 9 3.00 -6.69 -4.51
CA TRP A 9 2.14 -6.15 -5.56
C TRP A 9 2.87 -5.15 -6.48
N THR A 10 3.86 -4.41 -5.97
CA THR A 10 4.66 -3.48 -6.78
C THR A 10 5.68 -4.20 -7.67
N ASP A 11 6.08 -5.40 -7.29
CA ASP A 11 6.99 -6.28 -8.05
C ASP A 11 6.41 -6.66 -9.42
N VAL A 12 5.10 -6.95 -9.45
CA VAL A 12 4.39 -7.30 -10.69
C VAL A 12 4.45 -6.17 -11.70
N ILE A 13 4.42 -4.92 -11.23
CA ILE A 13 4.40 -3.73 -12.08
C ILE A 13 5.81 -3.39 -12.57
N THR A 14 6.78 -3.50 -11.67
CA THR A 14 8.17 -3.05 -11.91
C THR A 14 9.07 -4.11 -12.50
N GLY A 15 8.63 -5.38 -12.50
CA GLY A 15 9.50 -6.52 -12.77
C GLY A 15 10.58 -6.73 -11.69
N ALA A 16 10.61 -5.91 -10.64
CA ALA A 16 11.48 -6.13 -9.49
C ALA A 16 10.98 -7.37 -8.74
N ARG A 17 11.90 -8.09 -8.10
CA ARG A 17 11.56 -9.14 -7.14
C ARG A 17 12.04 -8.69 -5.77
N THR A 18 11.11 -8.29 -4.90
CA THR A 18 11.41 -8.04 -3.49
C THR A 18 12.08 -9.26 -2.91
N MET A 19 13.17 -9.07 -2.17
CA MET A 19 13.94 -10.17 -1.60
C MET A 19 13.20 -10.72 -0.38
N PRO A 20 12.58 -11.91 -0.45
CA PRO A 20 11.72 -12.42 0.62
C PRO A 20 12.53 -12.89 1.83
N SER A 21 13.85 -13.00 1.72
CA SER A 21 14.70 -13.28 2.87
C SER A 21 14.90 -12.04 3.75
N VAL A 22 14.73 -10.82 3.22
CA VAL A 22 14.95 -9.56 3.94
C VAL A 22 13.64 -8.85 4.25
N PHE A 23 12.70 -8.85 3.30
CA PHE A 23 11.42 -8.17 3.42
C PHE A 23 10.30 -9.15 3.76
N THR A 24 9.58 -8.82 4.83
CA THR A 24 8.42 -9.58 5.28
C THR A 24 7.24 -9.40 4.33
N PHE A 25 6.57 -10.50 4.01
CA PHE A 25 5.28 -10.48 3.34
C PHE A 25 4.27 -9.74 4.25
N PRO A 26 3.59 -8.67 3.80
CA PRO A 26 2.88 -7.75 4.70
C PRO A 26 1.75 -8.33 5.57
N ILE A 27 1.32 -9.57 5.30
CA ILE A 27 0.32 -10.29 6.12
C ILE A 27 0.99 -11.05 7.28
N LEU A 28 2.29 -11.31 7.21
CA LEU A 28 3.03 -12.01 8.25
C LEU A 28 3.50 -11.05 9.36
N PRO A 29 3.50 -11.48 10.62
CA PRO A 29 3.79 -10.62 11.78
C PRO A 29 5.30 -10.46 12.05
N TYR A 30 6.15 -10.40 11.02
CA TYR A 30 7.60 -10.30 11.20
C TYR A 30 8.08 -8.85 11.13
N LEU A 31 8.48 -8.30 12.29
CA LEU A 31 8.84 -6.91 12.51
C LEU A 31 10.33 -6.61 12.27
N ASN A 32 10.89 -6.99 11.12
CA ASN A 32 12.25 -6.63 10.62
C ASN A 32 13.40 -7.64 10.83
N LYS A 33 13.31 -8.61 11.76
CA LYS A 33 14.33 -9.66 11.90
C LYS A 33 13.70 -11.03 11.87
N MET A 34 13.92 -11.75 10.77
CA MET A 34 13.52 -13.13 10.59
C MET A 34 14.70 -14.07 10.82
N ASN A 35 14.50 -15.11 11.61
CA ASN A 35 15.36 -16.29 11.68
C ASN A 35 15.25 -17.12 10.39
N PHE A 36 16.05 -18.19 10.28
CA PHE A 36 16.09 -19.02 9.07
C PHE A 36 14.71 -19.61 8.70
N LEU A 37 13.97 -20.16 9.66
CA LEU A 37 12.67 -20.79 9.40
C LEU A 37 11.61 -19.75 9.04
N GLU A 38 11.64 -18.59 9.68
CA GLU A 38 10.77 -17.46 9.34
C GLU A 38 11.05 -16.96 7.92
N ARG A 39 12.31 -16.85 7.51
CA ARG A 39 12.70 -16.50 6.14
C ARG A 39 12.21 -17.53 5.12
N LEU A 40 12.34 -18.82 5.45
CA LEU A 40 11.87 -19.91 4.60
C LEU A 40 10.35 -19.83 4.42
N PHE A 41 9.61 -19.70 5.52
CA PHE A 41 8.16 -19.57 5.48
C PHE A 41 7.71 -18.32 4.72
N ASN A 42 8.36 -17.18 4.97
CA ASN A 42 8.11 -15.93 4.26
C ASN A 42 8.34 -16.07 2.75
N THR A 43 9.40 -16.77 2.35
CA THR A 43 9.72 -17.04 0.94
C THR A 43 8.64 -17.89 0.29
N VAL A 44 8.25 -19.01 0.93
CA VAL A 44 7.19 -19.89 0.42
C VAL A 44 5.87 -19.14 0.24
N ILE A 45 5.44 -18.35 1.24
CA ILE A 45 4.21 -17.56 1.16
C ILE A 45 4.29 -16.50 0.05
N THR A 46 5.42 -15.82 -0.06
CA THR A 46 5.63 -14.80 -1.11
C THR A 46 5.58 -15.42 -2.51
N ASP A 47 6.22 -16.58 -2.71
CA ASP A 47 6.19 -17.28 -4.00
C ASP A 47 4.78 -17.80 -4.32
N ILE A 48 4.07 -18.39 -3.36
CA ILE A 48 2.66 -18.81 -3.56
C ILE A 48 1.80 -17.63 -4.01
N TYR A 49 1.95 -16.46 -3.36
CA TYR A 49 1.25 -15.24 -3.77
C TYR A 49 1.61 -14.85 -5.20
N TRP A 50 2.90 -14.88 -5.56
CA TRP A 50 3.37 -14.55 -6.89
C TRP A 50 2.81 -15.49 -7.97
N PHE A 51 2.77 -16.80 -7.69
CA PHE A 51 2.12 -17.79 -8.54
C PHE A 51 0.62 -17.49 -8.70
N GLY A 52 -0.09 -17.20 -7.61
CA GLY A 52 -1.50 -16.82 -7.67
C GLY A 52 -1.73 -15.57 -8.53
N MET A 53 -0.86 -14.57 -8.40
CA MET A 53 -0.94 -13.36 -9.24
C MET A 53 -0.76 -13.67 -10.72
N GLN A 54 0.27 -14.43 -11.10
CA GLN A 54 0.58 -14.73 -12.50
C GLN A 54 -0.45 -15.61 -13.18
N TYR A 55 -0.94 -16.64 -12.50
CA TYR A 55 -1.76 -17.67 -13.14
C TYR A 55 -3.26 -17.50 -12.89
N SER A 56 -3.66 -16.66 -11.94
CA SER A 56 -5.07 -16.41 -11.61
C SER A 56 -5.42 -14.93 -11.79
N THR A 57 -4.84 -14.04 -10.98
CA THR A 57 -5.27 -12.64 -10.88
C THR A 57 -5.03 -11.85 -12.17
N ILE A 58 -3.82 -11.91 -12.75
CA ILE A 58 -3.46 -11.12 -13.94
C ILE A 58 -4.29 -11.55 -15.17
N PRO A 59 -4.48 -12.86 -15.47
CA PRO A 59 -5.39 -13.28 -16.53
C PRO A 59 -6.83 -12.81 -16.34
N GLU A 60 -7.34 -12.81 -15.11
CA GLU A 60 -8.69 -12.28 -14.81
C GLU A 60 -8.76 -10.76 -15.00
N GLN A 61 -7.73 -10.02 -14.57
CA GLN A 61 -7.62 -8.59 -14.79
C GLN A 61 -7.54 -8.24 -16.27
N GLN A 62 -6.81 -9.02 -17.08
CA GLN A 62 -6.75 -8.85 -18.54
C GLN A 62 -8.16 -8.98 -19.14
N LYS A 63 -8.87 -10.07 -18.83
CA LYS A 63 -10.24 -10.30 -19.34
C LYS A 63 -11.20 -9.18 -18.93
N LEU A 64 -11.10 -8.73 -17.69
CA LEU A 64 -11.93 -7.63 -17.19
C LEU A 64 -11.61 -6.31 -17.91
N ALA A 65 -10.33 -6.01 -18.10
CA ALA A 65 -9.90 -4.81 -18.81
C ALA A 65 -10.41 -4.82 -20.27
N GLU A 66 -10.17 -5.89 -21.02
CA GLU A 66 -10.65 -6.03 -22.40
C GLU A 66 -12.17 -5.90 -22.50
N LYS A 67 -12.92 -6.46 -21.55
CA LYS A 67 -14.37 -6.32 -21.47
C LYS A 67 -14.80 -4.87 -21.25
N LEU A 68 -14.10 -4.12 -20.38
CA LEU A 68 -14.42 -2.73 -20.07
C LEU A 68 -14.07 -1.77 -21.21
N TYR A 69 -12.95 -2.03 -21.90
CA TYR A 69 -12.50 -1.22 -23.04
C TYR A 69 -13.12 -1.65 -24.38
N GLY A 70 -13.78 -2.81 -24.43
CA GLY A 70 -14.47 -3.31 -25.62
C GLY A 70 -13.55 -3.77 -26.74
N GLN A 71 -12.25 -3.96 -26.45
CA GLN A 71 -11.24 -4.34 -27.43
C GLN A 71 -10.15 -5.19 -26.78
N PRO A 72 -9.46 -6.06 -27.55
CA PRO A 72 -8.25 -6.73 -27.08
C PRO A 72 -7.20 -5.71 -26.66
N LEU A 73 -6.51 -5.98 -25.56
CA LEU A 73 -5.41 -5.16 -25.06
C LEU A 73 -4.11 -5.94 -25.17
N PRO A 74 -2.96 -5.26 -25.29
CA PRO A 74 -1.67 -5.90 -25.02
C PRO A 74 -1.68 -6.56 -23.63
N PRO A 75 -0.83 -7.58 -23.39
CA PRO A 75 -0.69 -8.17 -22.07
C PRO A 75 -0.47 -7.10 -21.00
N LEU A 76 -1.26 -7.10 -19.91
CA LEU A 76 -1.14 -6.11 -18.84
C LEU A 76 0.29 -5.98 -18.28
N LEU A 77 1.06 -7.08 -18.28
CA LEU A 77 2.47 -7.08 -17.86
C LEU A 77 3.39 -6.32 -18.82
N GLU A 78 3.09 -6.31 -20.12
CA GLU A 78 3.85 -5.54 -21.12
C GLU A 78 3.53 -4.04 -21.01
N ILE A 79 2.27 -3.72 -20.70
CA ILE A 79 1.88 -2.34 -20.40
C ILE A 79 2.60 -1.86 -19.13
N ALA A 80 2.65 -2.71 -18.10
CA ALA A 80 3.32 -2.39 -16.85
C ALA A 80 4.84 -2.21 -17.00
N SER A 81 5.50 -3.05 -17.82
CA SER A 81 6.95 -2.95 -18.05
C SER A 81 7.38 -1.66 -18.76
N ASN A 82 6.45 -0.98 -19.45
CA ASN A 82 6.71 0.31 -20.09
C ASN A 82 6.57 1.52 -19.14
N ILE A 83 6.29 1.30 -17.86
CA ILE A 83 6.18 2.38 -16.87
C ILE A 83 7.59 2.90 -16.52
N SER A 84 7.86 4.17 -16.83
CA SER A 84 9.15 4.80 -16.52
C SER A 84 9.25 5.40 -15.11
N LEU A 85 8.11 5.64 -14.47
CA LEU A 85 8.02 6.31 -13.16
C LEU A 85 6.83 5.79 -12.34
N ILE A 86 7.08 5.49 -11.08
CA ILE A 86 6.07 5.09 -10.09
C ILE A 86 6.19 6.00 -8.87
N LEU A 87 5.11 6.73 -8.59
CA LEU A 87 4.99 7.54 -7.38
C LEU A 87 4.27 6.73 -6.30
N VAL A 88 4.95 6.48 -5.20
CA VAL A 88 4.40 5.68 -4.09
C VAL A 88 4.15 6.55 -2.86
N ASN A 89 3.02 6.32 -2.21
CA ASN A 89 2.65 6.97 -0.95
C ASN A 89 3.34 6.27 0.23
N ASN A 90 4.65 6.12 0.12
CA ASN A 90 5.53 5.50 1.10
C ASN A 90 6.46 6.56 1.72
N HIS A 91 7.06 6.24 2.86
CA HIS A 91 8.16 7.00 3.40
C HIS A 91 9.07 6.09 4.25
N TYR A 92 10.37 6.08 3.93
CA TYR A 92 11.38 5.26 4.60
C TYR A 92 11.42 5.43 6.13
N ALA A 93 11.08 6.62 6.66
CA ALA A 93 11.03 6.85 8.10
C ALA A 93 9.96 6.01 8.83
N ILE A 94 8.95 5.52 8.11
CA ILE A 94 7.82 4.77 8.67
C ILE A 94 7.94 3.29 8.34
N ASN A 95 8.32 2.96 7.10
CA ASN A 95 8.37 1.58 6.62
C ASN A 95 9.79 0.98 6.62
N GLY A 96 10.78 1.74 7.08
CA GLY A 96 12.19 1.35 7.05
C GLY A 96 12.84 1.58 5.68
N PRO A 97 14.19 1.54 5.61
CA PRO A 97 14.90 1.68 4.36
C PRO A 97 14.73 0.41 3.51
N GLN A 98 14.32 0.59 2.25
CA GLN A 98 14.22 -0.48 1.25
C GLN A 98 14.98 -0.07 -0.01
N ALA A 99 15.70 -1.01 -0.61
CA ALA A 99 16.31 -0.79 -1.92
C ALA A 99 15.19 -0.74 -2.97
N GLN A 100 15.05 0.39 -3.64
CA GLN A 100 14.07 0.62 -4.69
C GLN A 100 14.76 0.79 -6.05
N LEU A 101 14.03 0.49 -7.13
CA LEU A 101 14.49 0.83 -8.48
C LEU A 101 14.50 2.36 -8.65
N PRO A 102 15.40 2.92 -9.47
CA PRO A 102 15.50 4.37 -9.69
C PRO A 102 14.19 5.04 -10.16
N GLY A 103 13.30 4.29 -10.81
CA GLY A 103 11.99 4.77 -11.26
C GLY A 103 10.92 4.84 -10.16
N ILE A 104 11.20 4.44 -8.92
CA ILE A 104 10.24 4.45 -7.81
C ILE A 104 10.58 5.62 -6.89
N ILE A 105 9.67 6.59 -6.79
CA ILE A 105 9.84 7.79 -5.98
C ILE A 105 8.82 7.79 -4.83
N GLU A 106 9.35 7.87 -3.61
CA GLU A 106 8.56 8.04 -2.39
C GLU A 106 8.17 9.52 -2.26
N VAL A 107 6.89 9.82 -2.46
CA VAL A 107 6.38 11.20 -2.34
C VAL A 107 5.87 11.45 -0.91
N GLY A 108 5.28 10.42 -0.29
CA GLY A 108 4.56 10.55 0.97
C GLY A 108 3.36 11.51 0.88
N CYS A 109 2.34 11.33 1.71
CA CYS A 109 1.23 12.27 1.84
C CYS A 109 0.60 12.77 0.52
N MET A 110 0.55 11.97 -0.57
CA MET A 110 0.03 12.43 -1.89
C MET A 110 -1.42 12.96 -1.84
N GLN A 111 -2.15 12.58 -0.80
CA GLN A 111 -3.56 12.94 -0.57
C GLN A 111 -3.72 14.11 0.42
N CYS A 112 -2.62 14.60 0.98
CA CYS A 112 -2.64 15.62 2.02
C CYS A 112 -2.81 16.99 1.36
N SER A 113 -3.76 17.75 1.89
CA SER A 113 -3.98 19.14 1.51
C SER A 113 -3.39 20.06 2.56
N GLU A 114 -3.25 21.35 2.24
CA GLU A 114 -2.90 22.35 3.24
C GLU A 114 -3.89 22.30 4.42
N PRO A 115 -3.38 22.32 5.66
CA PRO A 115 -4.22 22.24 6.84
C PRO A 115 -5.13 23.47 6.92
N LYS A 116 -6.43 23.22 7.00
CA LYS A 116 -7.42 24.28 7.27
C LYS A 116 -7.37 24.66 8.76
N PRO A 117 -7.64 25.92 9.11
CA PRO A 117 -7.75 26.30 10.51
C PRO A 117 -8.84 25.47 11.19
N LEU A 118 -8.59 25.11 12.46
CA LEU A 118 -9.54 24.39 13.28
C LEU A 118 -10.79 25.24 13.53
N PRO A 119 -11.98 24.63 13.60
CA PRO A 119 -13.16 25.27 14.18
C PRO A 119 -12.86 25.83 15.57
N LYS A 120 -13.43 27.01 15.89
CA LYS A 120 -13.11 27.76 17.11
C LYS A 120 -13.31 26.93 18.38
N ASP A 121 -14.40 26.18 18.45
CA ASP A 121 -14.74 25.29 19.57
C ASP A 121 -13.68 24.20 19.80
N LEU A 122 -13.17 23.61 18.72
CA LEU A 122 -12.10 22.61 18.79
C LEU A 122 -10.75 23.26 19.16
N ALA A 123 -10.46 24.44 18.63
CA ALA A 123 -9.23 25.17 18.97
C ALA A 123 -9.22 25.53 20.46
N GLU A 124 -10.30 26.12 20.98
CA GLU A 124 -10.44 26.46 22.39
C GLU A 124 -10.37 25.23 23.31
N PHE A 125 -10.98 24.11 22.90
CA PHE A 125 -10.89 22.84 23.64
C PHE A 125 -9.45 22.30 23.70
N LEU A 126 -8.71 22.35 22.58
CA LEU A 126 -7.34 21.88 22.51
C LEU A 126 -6.38 22.80 23.27
N ASP A 127 -6.53 24.11 23.12
CA ASP A 127 -5.69 25.13 23.77
C ASP A 127 -5.93 25.19 25.29
N GLY A 128 -7.16 24.89 25.74
CA GLY A 128 -7.52 24.86 27.17
C GLY A 128 -7.21 23.55 27.89
N SER A 129 -6.72 22.51 27.20
CA SER A 129 -6.47 21.20 27.82
C SER A 129 -5.09 21.10 28.47
N GLU A 130 -5.05 21.00 29.80
CA GLU A 130 -3.81 20.79 30.56
C GLU A 130 -3.20 19.40 30.35
N GLN A 131 -4.02 18.40 30.02
CA GLN A 131 -3.63 16.99 29.90
C GLN A 131 -3.56 16.51 28.44
N GLY A 132 -3.76 17.42 27.48
CA GLY A 132 -3.84 17.10 26.06
C GLY A 132 -5.18 16.52 25.63
N ALA A 133 -5.25 16.00 24.41
CA ALA A 133 -6.48 15.46 23.84
C ALA A 133 -6.19 14.19 23.02
N ILE A 134 -7.17 13.30 22.95
CA ILE A 134 -7.11 12.09 22.13
C ILE A 134 -7.88 12.34 20.84
N PHE A 135 -7.16 12.37 19.71
CA PHE A 135 -7.79 12.36 18.39
C PHE A 135 -8.12 10.92 17.99
N PHE A 136 -9.41 10.67 17.73
CA PHE A 136 -9.89 9.38 17.25
C PHE A 136 -10.66 9.56 15.94
N SER A 137 -10.22 8.88 14.90
CA SER A 137 -10.87 8.86 13.59
C SER A 137 -10.84 7.47 13.00
N LEU A 138 -11.98 7.02 12.49
CA LEU A 138 -12.15 5.71 11.84
C LEU A 138 -12.04 5.80 10.30
N GLY A 139 -11.71 6.99 9.78
CA GLY A 139 -11.70 7.27 8.36
C GLY A 139 -13.10 7.43 7.74
N SER A 140 -13.13 7.67 6.44
CA SER A 140 -14.36 8.01 5.69
C SER A 140 -15.27 6.83 5.38
N ASN A 141 -14.79 5.59 5.54
CA ASN A 141 -15.48 4.39 5.05
C ASN A 141 -16.47 3.77 6.06
N ILE A 142 -16.48 4.25 7.31
CA ILE A 142 -17.47 3.78 8.29
C ILE A 142 -18.78 4.52 8.07
N LYS A 143 -19.83 3.77 7.72
CA LYS A 143 -21.19 4.30 7.62
C LYS A 143 -21.60 4.89 8.96
N LYS A 144 -21.98 6.17 8.97
CA LYS A 144 -22.67 6.78 10.10
C LYS A 144 -23.95 5.99 10.35
N GLY A 145 -24.06 5.37 11.52
CA GLY A 145 -25.27 4.62 11.90
C GLY A 145 -26.50 5.51 11.71
N ARG A 146 -27.51 5.01 11.00
CA ARG A 146 -28.79 5.71 10.89
C ARG A 146 -29.35 5.90 12.31
N PRO A 147 -29.83 7.09 12.69
CA PRO A 147 -30.58 7.23 13.93
C PRO A 147 -31.82 6.35 13.80
N LYS A 148 -32.00 5.39 14.73
CA LYS A 148 -33.30 4.74 14.90
C LYS A 148 -34.27 5.84 15.39
N ARG A 149 -35.29 6.11 14.58
CA ARG A 149 -36.50 6.83 15.03
C ARG A 149 -37.32 5.90 15.91
#